data_AF-A0A957QFL5-F1
#
_entry.id   AF-A0A957QFL5-F1
#
_cell.length_a   1.000
_cell.length_b   1.000
_cell.length_c   1.000
_cell.angle_alpha   90.00
_cell.angle_beta   90.00
_cell.angle_gamma   90.00
#
_symmetry.space_group_name_H-M   'P 1'
#
loop_
_entity.id
_entity.type
_entity.pdbx_description
1 polymer ?
#
loop_
_entity_poly.entity_id
_entity_poly.type
_entity_poly.pdbx_seq_one_letter_code
_entity_poly.pdbx_strand_id
1 'polypeptide(L)' 'MTTTNYHTLINEGIKELPDTALAEIADFVYFVRLRTLRSEQDSESLYNLLIDLDLKQASADSLHHLEEEFADYDTKHPKE' A
#
# COMPACT_ATOMS: atom_id res chain seq x y z
N MET A 1 20.60 15.85 -21.85
CA MET A 1 21.28 15.15 -20.74
C MET A 1 20.84 15.75 -19.40
N THR A 2 19.61 15.48 -18.97
CA THR A 2 19.04 16.04 -17.71
C THR A 2 18.29 14.99 -16.88
N THR A 3 17.94 13.85 -17.46
CA THR A 3 17.21 12.74 -16.82
C THR A 3 18.01 12.06 -15.70
N THR A 4 19.34 12.01 -15.82
CA THR A 4 20.23 11.34 -14.86
C THR A 4 20.27 12.06 -13.49
N ASN A 5 20.00 13.37 -13.44
CA ASN A 5 20.10 14.15 -12.19
C ASN A 5 18.84 14.02 -11.33
N TYR A 6 17.65 14.02 -11.94
CA TYR A 6 16.39 13.91 -11.21
C TYR A 6 16.18 12.55 -10.53
N HIS A 7 16.61 11.45 -11.17
CA HIS A 7 16.46 10.12 -10.59
C HIS A 7 17.25 9.98 -9.28
N THR A 8 18.48 10.51 -9.23
CA THR A 8 19.31 10.50 -8.02
C THR A 8 18.71 11.39 -6.93
N LEU A 9 18.27 12.60 -7.28
CA LEU A 9 17.63 13.53 -6.35
C LEU A 9 16.33 12.98 -5.75
N ILE A 10 15.51 12.29 -6.55
CA ILE A 10 14.28 11.65 -6.08
C ILE A 10 14.60 10.49 -5.12
N ASN A 11 15.56 9.64 -5.47
CA ASN A 11 15.91 8.49 -4.64
C ASN A 11 16.62 8.86 -3.34
N GLU A 12 17.41 9.94 -3.32
CA GLU A 12 18.01 10.45 -2.08
C GLU A 12 16.98 11.18 -1.25
N GLY A 13 16.15 12.04 -1.86
CA GLY A 13 15.12 12.80 -1.15
C GLY A 13 14.02 11.94 -0.55
N ILE A 14 13.65 10.82 -1.18
CA ILE A 14 12.59 9.91 -0.70
C ILE A 14 12.98 9.19 0.60
N LYS A 15 14.26 8.93 0.84
CA LYS A 15 14.71 8.15 2.01
C LYS A 15 14.48 8.87 3.35
N GLU A 16 14.42 10.19 3.33
CA GLU A 16 14.27 11.02 4.54
C GLU A 16 12.84 11.55 4.71
N LEU A 17 11.91 11.16 3.83
CA LEU A 17 10.54 11.64 3.92
C LEU A 17 9.74 10.88 4.98
N PRO A 18 8.89 11.57 5.76
CA PRO A 18 7.89 10.94 6.60
C PRO A 18 6.90 10.11 5.78
N ASP A 19 6.36 9.05 6.37
CA ASP A 19 5.39 8.15 5.71
C ASP A 19 4.18 8.88 5.14
N THR A 20 3.73 9.94 5.81
CA THR A 20 2.61 10.78 5.34
C THR A 20 2.93 11.51 4.03
N ALA A 21 4.16 12.00 3.88
CA ALA A 21 4.59 12.67 2.66
C ALA A 21 4.80 11.65 1.52
N LEU A 22 5.26 10.43 1.83
CA LEU A 22 5.36 9.35 0.86
C LEU A 22 3.98 8.93 0.33
N ALA A 23 2.97 8.86 1.20
CA ALA A 23 1.59 8.58 0.81
C ALA A 23 1.05 9.66 -0.16
N GLU A 24 1.24 10.94 0.15
CA GLU A 24 0.81 12.04 -0.74
C GLU A 24 1.51 12.01 -2.11
N ILE A 25 2.81 11.67 -2.14
CA ILE A 25 3.54 11.51 -3.40
C ILE A 25 2.98 10.34 -4.22
N ALA A 26 2.68 9.22 -3.56
CA ALA A 26 2.07 8.06 -4.23
C ALA A 26 0.70 8.41 -4.82
N ASP A 27 -0.14 9.12 -4.07
CA ASP A 27 -1.45 9.60 -4.52
C ASP A 27 -1.33 10.54 -5.72
N PHE A 28 -0.37 11.48 -5.67
CA PHE A 28 -0.13 12.41 -6.77
C PHE A 28 0.34 11.69 -8.04
N VAL A 29 1.30 10.77 -7.93
CA VAL A 29 1.79 9.98 -9.07
C VAL A 29 0.65 9.15 -9.67
N TYR A 30 -0.19 8.54 -8.82
CA TYR A 30 -1.38 7.81 -9.25
C TYR A 30 -2.36 8.71 -10.02
N PHE A 31 -2.69 9.88 -9.48
CA PHE A 31 -3.56 10.86 -10.14
C PHE A 31 -3.02 11.29 -11.51
N VAL A 32 -1.73 11.61 -11.58
CA VAL A 32 -1.08 11.99 -12.85
C VAL A 32 -1.21 10.84 -13.84
N ARG A 33 -0.89 9.60 -13.42
CA ARG A 33 -1.02 8.40 -14.26
C ARG A 33 -2.43 8.22 -14.79
N LEU A 34 -3.44 8.26 -13.91
CA LEU A 34 -4.85 8.11 -14.26
C LEU A 34 -5.28 9.17 -15.29
N ARG A 35 -4.79 10.40 -15.14
CA ARG A 35 -5.11 11.51 -16.05
C ARG A 35 -4.40 11.37 -17.40
N THR A 36 -3.17 10.86 -17.43
CA THR A 36 -2.35 10.79 -18.65
C THR A 36 -2.51 9.49 -19.44
N LEU A 37 -2.71 8.35 -18.78
CA LEU A 37 -2.74 7.02 -19.38
C LEU A 37 -4.17 6.51 -19.54
N ARG A 38 -5.12 7.41 -19.76
CA ARG A 38 -6.55 7.14 -19.89
C ARG A 38 -6.91 6.41 -21.21
N SER A 39 -6.02 5.57 -21.71
CA SER A 39 -6.36 4.46 -22.60
C SER A 39 -6.99 3.40 -21.70
N GLU A 40 -8.24 3.05 -21.99
CA GLU A 40 -9.14 2.30 -21.11
C GLU A 40 -8.60 0.96 -20.60
N GLN A 41 -7.56 0.39 -21.21
CA GLN A 41 -6.96 -0.88 -20.80
C GLN A 41 -5.96 -0.80 -19.64
N ASP A 42 -5.20 0.30 -19.49
CA ASP A 42 -4.10 0.35 -18.50
C ASP A 42 -4.59 0.79 -17.11
N SER A 43 -5.66 1.58 -17.05
CA SER A 43 -6.26 2.02 -15.77
C SER A 43 -6.90 0.87 -15.00
N GLU A 44 -7.48 -0.12 -15.70
CA GLU A 44 -8.15 -1.26 -15.07
C GLU A 44 -7.15 -2.21 -14.42
N SER A 45 -6.01 -2.49 -15.08
CA SER A 45 -4.97 -3.34 -14.52
C SER A 45 -4.35 -2.78 -13.24
N LEU A 46 -4.14 -1.46 -13.17
CA LEU A 46 -3.54 -0.83 -11.99
C LEU A 46 -4.53 -0.71 -10.83
N TYR A 47 -5.78 -0.39 -11.14
CA TYR A 47 -6.85 -0.34 -10.15
C TYR A 47 -7.08 -1.72 -9.51
N ASN A 48 -7.09 -2.77 -10.32
CA ASN A 48 -7.19 -4.15 -9.82
C ASN A 48 -5.99 -4.52 -8.95
N LEU A 49 -4.77 -4.08 -9.30
CA LEU A 49 -3.58 -4.29 -8.47
C LEU A 49 -3.71 -3.59 -7.10
N LEU A 50 -4.23 -2.37 -7.05
CA LEU A 50 -4.46 -1.65 -5.79
C LEU A 50 -5.49 -2.36 -4.92
N ILE A 51 -6.61 -2.79 -5.51
CA ILE A 51 -7.63 -3.59 -4.80
C ILE A 51 -7.02 -4.87 -4.24
N ASP A 52 -6.19 -5.58 -5.02
CA ASP A 52 -5.52 -6.79 -4.56
C ASP A 52 -4.57 -6.54 -3.39
N LEU A 53 -3.88 -5.40 -3.37
CA LEU A 53 -3.01 -5.00 -2.26
C LEU A 53 -3.83 -4.69 -1.00
N ASP A 54 -4.91 -3.92 -1.13
CA ASP A 54 -5.81 -3.58 -0.02
C ASP A 54 -6.47 -4.84 0.56
N LEU A 55 -6.93 -5.75 -0.29
CA LEU A 55 -7.50 -7.04 0.14
C LEU A 55 -6.50 -7.90 0.90
N LYS A 56 -5.24 -7.94 0.45
CA LYS A 56 -4.17 -8.67 1.16
C LYS A 56 -3.89 -8.06 2.53
N GLN A 57 -3.83 -6.73 2.61
CA GLN A 57 -3.62 -6.04 3.89
C GLN A 57 -4.79 -6.32 4.85
N ALA A 58 -6.03 -6.14 4.39
CA ALA A 58 -7.22 -6.40 5.20
C ALA A 58 -7.32 -7.85 5.67
N SER A 59 -6.91 -8.81 4.83
CA SER A 59 -6.83 -10.22 5.21
C SER A 59 -5.77 -10.47 6.29
N ALA A 60 -4.61 -9.83 6.19
CA ALA A 60 -3.55 -9.96 7.19
C ALA A 60 -3.99 -9.36 8.54
N ASP A 61 -4.62 -8.19 8.50
CA ASP A 61 -5.11 -7.50 9.70
C ASP A 61 -6.22 -8.32 10.38
N SER A 62 -7.13 -8.92 9.61
CA SER A 62 -8.19 -9.77 10.14
C SER A 62 -7.65 -11.04 10.79
N LEU A 63 -6.63 -11.67 10.18
CA LEU A 63 -5.99 -12.84 10.75
C LEU A 63 -5.27 -12.49 12.05
N HIS A 64 -4.53 -11.39 12.06
CA HIS A 64 -3.84 -10.90 13.25
C HIS A 64 -4.82 -10.62 14.39
N HIS A 65 -5.94 -9.95 14.08
CA HIS A 65 -6.99 -9.70 15.07
C HIS A 65 -7.56 -11.00 15.64
N LEU A 66 -7.79 -12.01 14.80
CA LEU A 66 -8.25 -13.32 15.26
C LEU A 66 -7.21 -14.01 16.15
N GLU A 67 -5.93 -13.91 15.82
CA GLU A 67 -4.85 -14.44 16.66
C GLU A 67 -4.85 -13.76 18.05
N GLU A 68 -5.07 -12.45 18.12
CA GLU A 68 -5.19 -11.71 19.37
C GLU A 68 -6.41 -12.13 20.20
N GLU A 69 -7.57 -12.28 19.56
CA GLU A 69 -8.80 -12.70 20.24
C GLU A 69 -8.67 -14.11 20.84
N PHE A 70 -7.97 -15.01 20.13
CA PHE A 70 -7.85 -16.42 20.51
C PHE A 70 -6.55 -16.76 21.26
N ALA A 71 -5.65 -15.80 21.46
CA ALA A 71 -4.36 -16.02 22.14
C ALA A 71 -4.48 -16.71 23.50
N ASP A 72 -5.55 -16.39 24.26
CA ASP A 72 -5.83 -16.96 25.58
C ASP A 72 -7.12 -17.81 25.62
N TYR A 73 -7.60 -18.28 24.47
CA TYR A 73 -8.90 -18.93 24.36
C TYR A 73 -9.03 -20.15 25.28
N ASP A 74 -8.02 -21.03 25.29
CA ASP A 74 -7.99 -22.23 26.13
C ASP A 74 -7.91 -21.91 27.63
N THR A 75 -7.36 -20.75 28.00
CA THR A 75 -7.26 -20.28 29.38
C THR A 75 -8.55 -19.64 29.87
N LYS A 76 -9.26 -18.90 28.99
CA LYS A 76 -10.53 -18.22 29.29
C LYS A 76 -11.73 -19.17 29.23
N HIS A 77 -11.63 -20.28 28.49
CA HIS A 77 -12.66 -21.31 28.36
C HIS A 77 -12.10 -22.70 28.68
N PRO A 78 -11.78 -22.98 29.96
CA PRO A 78 -11.33 -24.31 30.35
C PRO A 78 -12.44 -25.33 30.09
N LYS A 79 -12.09 -26.44 29.42
CA LYS A 79 -13.02 -27.55 29.17
C LYS A 79 -13.37 -28.22 30.50
N GLU A 80 -14.66 -28.41 30.76
CA GLU A 80 -15.16 -29.24 31.87
C GLU A 80 -14.71 -30.71 31.75
#